data_AF-A0A3D2RMG5-F1
#
_entry.id   AF-A0A3D2RMG5-F1
#
_cell.length_a   1.000
_cell.length_b   1.000
_cell.length_c   1.000
_cell.angle_alpha   90.00
_cell.angle_beta   90.00
_cell.angle_gamma   90.00
#
_symmetry.space_group_name_H-M   'P 1'
#
loop_
_entity.id
_entity.type
_entity.pdbx_description
1 polymer ?
#
loop_
_entity_poly.entity_id
_entity_poly.type
_entity_poly.pdbx_seq_one_letter_code
_entity_poly.pdbx_strand_id
1 'polypeptide(L)'
;MAFDFIFMMTQNDQTIPNARERLDEVLDGGCRHIGFKDVGLPFDELQRLSDDIRTAGARSYIEVVSLDEESEFASARAAVELNVDCLLGGTRAEQVIPTLEPSPVLYYPFPGQITGHPSILKGTIDAITDSARELTSTPGVHGLDLLAYRFAGDAPTLMQSVCYASRGPVIMAGSIDREERVDAIAEAGAAGFTVGTAAFSDQFPAEAPGVTDQVRSILTMAENARMAHPGKQHIALVAHDGRKAQLTAWVGRHVDKLTGHKLVCTWGTGTMLKEAFPDLDIKRLQSGARGGDQQIAARIVDHSIDVVIFFSDPMTEKIHDADFIALTRLAVVHDTPIACSPEAADLFVSARLLTHRK
;
A
#
# COMPACT_ATOMS: atom_id res chain seq x y z
N MET A 1 0.67 6.07 -4.43
CA MET A 1 0.51 4.78 -3.74
C MET A 1 1.14 3.68 -4.58
N ALA A 2 1.82 2.73 -3.95
CA ALA A 2 2.03 1.42 -4.57
C ALA A 2 0.64 0.83 -4.89
N PHE A 3 0.57 -0.03 -5.91
CA PHE A 3 -0.67 -0.72 -6.27
C PHE A 3 -0.42 -2.20 -6.02
N ASP A 4 -0.66 -2.60 -4.77
CA ASP A 4 -0.15 -3.86 -4.24
C ASP A 4 -1.13 -5.00 -4.52
N PHE A 5 -0.61 -6.09 -5.07
CA PHE A 5 -1.33 -7.35 -5.14
C PHE A 5 -1.09 -8.16 -3.86
N ILE A 6 -2.14 -8.34 -3.06
CA ILE A 6 -2.14 -9.13 -1.83
C ILE A 6 -2.68 -10.54 -2.14
N PHE A 7 -1.82 -11.55 -2.08
CA PHE A 7 -2.24 -12.94 -2.24
C PHE A 7 -2.80 -13.46 -0.92
N MET A 8 -4.09 -13.76 -0.88
CA MET A 8 -4.74 -14.36 0.27
C MET A 8 -4.64 -15.88 0.19
N MET A 9 -3.99 -16.52 1.17
CA MET A 9 -3.89 -17.97 1.41
C MET A 9 -5.23 -18.60 1.79
N THR A 10 -6.30 -18.24 1.07
CA THR A 10 -7.67 -18.51 1.43
C THR A 10 -8.49 -19.02 0.25
N GLN A 11 -9.35 -19.99 0.52
CA GLN A 11 -10.35 -20.48 -0.41
C GLN A 11 -11.70 -20.57 0.29
N ASN A 12 -12.77 -20.10 -0.36
CA ASN A 12 -14.12 -20.09 0.21
C ASN A 12 -14.20 -19.39 1.59
N ASP A 13 -13.54 -18.23 1.70
CA ASP A 13 -13.55 -17.38 2.91
C ASP A 13 -12.86 -18.02 4.14
N GLN A 14 -11.96 -18.99 3.94
CA GLN A 14 -11.16 -19.60 5.02
C GLN A 14 -9.71 -19.83 4.58
N THR A 15 -8.77 -19.77 5.53
CA THR A 15 -7.36 -20.14 5.30
C THR A 15 -7.27 -21.61 4.89
N ILE A 16 -6.51 -21.89 3.82
CA ILE A 16 -6.42 -23.25 3.29
C ILE A 16 -5.62 -24.18 4.23
N PRO A 17 -5.98 -25.48 4.37
CA PRO A 17 -5.31 -26.39 5.30
C PRO A 17 -3.80 -26.56 5.06
N ASN A 18 -3.35 -26.42 3.81
CA ASN A 18 -1.95 -26.56 3.40
C ASN A 18 -1.27 -25.22 3.07
N ALA A 19 -1.71 -24.12 3.70
CA ALA A 19 -1.21 -22.77 3.41
C ALA A 19 0.32 -22.66 3.49
N ARG A 20 0.94 -23.29 4.50
CA ARG A 20 2.41 -23.29 4.68
C ARG A 20 3.14 -24.07 3.59
N GLU A 21 2.61 -25.22 3.18
CA GLU A 21 3.21 -26.04 2.11
C GLU A 21 3.19 -25.33 0.76
N ARG A 22 2.22 -24.44 0.55
CA ARG A 22 2.04 -23.68 -0.69
C ARG A 22 2.67 -22.29 -0.67
N LEU A 23 3.32 -21.91 0.43
CA LEU A 23 3.96 -20.59 0.55
C LEU A 23 5.04 -20.39 -0.51
N ASP A 24 5.84 -21.42 -0.77
CA ASP A 24 6.88 -21.37 -1.79
C ASP A 24 6.31 -21.10 -3.19
N GLU A 25 5.14 -21.67 -3.55
CA GLU A 25 4.49 -21.42 -4.84
C GLU A 25 4.18 -19.92 -5.02
N VAL A 26 3.73 -19.25 -3.95
CA VAL A 26 3.39 -17.82 -3.95
C VAL A 26 4.65 -16.96 -4.00
N LEU A 27 5.68 -17.33 -3.24
CA LEU A 27 6.96 -16.62 -3.19
C LEU A 27 7.74 -16.73 -4.50
N ASP A 28 7.74 -17.91 -5.14
CA ASP A 28 8.33 -18.19 -6.46
C ASP A 28 7.60 -17.47 -7.61
N GLY A 29 6.31 -17.17 -7.38
CA GLY A 29 5.54 -16.29 -8.24
C GLY A 29 5.98 -14.82 -8.14
N GLY A 30 6.69 -14.46 -7.07
CA GLY A 30 7.21 -13.10 -6.82
C GLY A 30 6.35 -12.27 -5.87
N CYS A 31 5.24 -12.80 -5.35
CA CYS A 31 4.39 -12.04 -4.42
C CYS A 31 5.09 -11.86 -3.07
N ARG A 32 4.98 -10.66 -2.50
CA ARG A 32 5.54 -10.28 -1.19
C ARG A 32 4.50 -9.66 -0.26
N HIS A 33 3.24 -9.65 -0.65
CA HIS A 33 2.12 -9.25 0.19
C HIS A 33 1.20 -10.45 0.33
N ILE A 34 1.25 -11.12 1.49
CA ILE A 34 0.63 -12.43 1.68
C ILE A 34 -0.28 -12.35 2.89
N GLY A 35 -1.56 -12.65 2.66
CA GLY A 35 -2.57 -12.63 3.69
C GLY A 35 -3.17 -13.99 3.98
N PHE A 36 -3.85 -14.09 5.10
CA PHE A 36 -4.66 -15.24 5.49
C PHE A 36 -5.85 -14.75 6.32
N LYS A 37 -6.72 -15.66 6.75
CA LYS A 37 -7.82 -15.40 7.66
C LYS A 37 -7.59 -16.07 9.00
N ASP A 38 -8.23 -15.55 10.02
CA ASP A 38 -8.25 -16.13 11.38
C ASP A 38 -9.02 -17.46 11.46
N VAL A 39 -9.83 -17.77 10.44
CA VAL A 39 -10.56 -19.03 10.31
C VAL A 39 -9.90 -20.00 9.34
N GLY A 40 -10.04 -21.31 9.59
CA GLY A 40 -9.59 -22.40 8.72
C GLY A 40 -8.39 -23.19 9.23
N LEU A 41 -7.52 -22.57 10.03
CA LEU A 41 -6.36 -23.22 10.67
C LEU A 41 -6.35 -22.97 12.19
N PRO A 42 -5.79 -23.91 12.98
CA PRO A 42 -5.47 -23.66 14.39
C PRO A 42 -4.49 -22.49 14.55
N PHE A 43 -4.56 -21.80 15.68
CA PHE A 43 -3.73 -20.62 15.97
C PHE A 43 -2.22 -20.90 15.87
N ASP A 44 -1.75 -22.07 16.31
CA ASP A 44 -0.32 -22.41 16.24
C ASP A 44 0.18 -22.63 14.80
N GLU A 45 -0.67 -23.11 13.89
CA GLU A 45 -0.34 -23.18 12.46
C GLU A 45 -0.39 -21.80 11.80
N LEU A 46 -1.33 -20.93 12.18
CA LEU A 46 -1.35 -19.54 11.74
C LEU A 46 -0.10 -18.78 12.21
N GLN A 47 0.36 -19.02 13.43
CA GLN A 47 1.61 -18.44 13.96
C GLN A 47 2.80 -18.85 13.11
N ARG A 48 2.94 -20.15 12.82
CA ARG A 48 4.04 -20.64 11.97
C ARG A 48 3.95 -20.06 10.56
N LEU A 49 2.76 -19.95 9.97
CA LEU A 49 2.56 -19.32 8.67
C LEU A 49 2.99 -17.84 8.67
N SER A 50 2.59 -17.08 9.69
CA SER A 50 2.98 -15.67 9.88
C SER A 50 4.50 -15.53 9.98
N ASP A 51 5.15 -16.39 10.77
CA ASP A 51 6.60 -16.40 10.93
C ASP A 51 7.34 -16.76 9.64
N ASP A 52 6.83 -17.73 8.87
CA ASP A 52 7.40 -18.14 7.58
C ASP A 52 7.29 -17.00 6.54
N ILE A 53 6.13 -16.33 6.44
CA ILE A 53 5.92 -15.15 5.58
C ILE A 53 6.93 -14.05 5.91
N ARG A 54 7.07 -13.72 7.20
CA ARG A 54 7.98 -12.68 7.68
C ARG A 54 9.44 -13.05 7.44
N THR A 55 9.82 -14.31 7.66
CA THR A 55 11.18 -14.81 7.42
C THR A 55 11.56 -14.72 5.94
N ALA A 56 10.59 -14.91 5.04
CA ALA A 56 10.77 -14.70 3.60
C ALA A 56 10.87 -13.22 3.19
N GLY A 57 10.76 -12.28 4.14
CA GLY A 57 10.78 -10.84 3.87
C GLY A 57 9.49 -10.33 3.23
N ALA A 58 8.40 -11.08 3.32
CA ALA A 58 7.09 -10.67 2.84
C ALA A 58 6.28 -10.01 3.96
N ARG A 59 5.35 -9.13 3.55
CA ARG A 59 4.36 -8.50 4.42
C ARG A 59 3.20 -9.46 4.67
N SER A 60 2.81 -9.55 5.92
CA SER A 60 1.76 -10.42 6.43
C SER A 60 0.46 -9.65 6.68
N TYR A 61 -0.66 -10.24 6.27
CA TYR A 61 -1.99 -9.69 6.46
C TYR A 61 -2.89 -10.73 7.14
N ILE A 62 -3.77 -10.29 8.03
CA ILE A 62 -4.89 -11.10 8.50
C ILE A 62 -6.21 -10.39 8.20
N GLU A 63 -7.16 -11.09 7.61
CA GLU A 63 -8.51 -10.57 7.32
C GLU A 63 -9.53 -11.12 8.31
N VAL A 64 -10.33 -10.22 8.89
CA VAL A 64 -11.44 -10.54 9.79
C VAL A 64 -12.70 -10.85 8.99
N VAL A 65 -13.22 -12.06 9.16
CA VAL A 65 -14.43 -12.51 8.46
C VAL A 65 -15.70 -12.37 9.32
N SER A 66 -15.53 -12.37 10.64
CA SER A 66 -16.64 -12.41 11.58
C SER A 66 -17.30 -11.04 11.80
N LEU A 67 -18.62 -11.05 11.97
CA LEU A 67 -19.43 -9.85 12.20
C LEU A 67 -19.93 -9.71 13.64
N ASP A 68 -19.80 -10.74 14.47
CA ASP A 68 -20.05 -10.63 15.91
C ASP A 68 -18.87 -9.97 16.62
N GLU A 69 -19.20 -9.29 17.72
CA GLU A 69 -18.25 -8.47 18.46
C GLU A 69 -17.12 -9.32 19.05
N GLU A 70 -17.46 -10.43 19.70
CA GLU A 70 -16.49 -11.30 20.37
C GLU A 70 -15.42 -11.83 19.41
N SER A 71 -15.84 -12.29 18.23
CA SER A 71 -14.93 -12.80 17.21
C SER A 71 -14.05 -11.69 16.62
N GLU A 72 -14.60 -10.50 16.32
CA GLU A 72 -13.79 -9.37 15.81
C GLU A 72 -12.68 -8.97 16.79
N PHE A 73 -12.99 -8.93 18.09
CA PHE A 73 -11.97 -8.71 19.13
C PHE A 73 -10.95 -9.85 19.22
N ALA A 74 -11.38 -11.10 19.04
CA ALA A 74 -10.47 -12.24 19.01
C ALA A 74 -9.51 -12.15 17.81
N SER A 75 -9.99 -11.76 16.63
CA SER A 75 -9.16 -11.57 15.44
C SER A 75 -8.18 -10.39 15.63
N ALA A 76 -8.61 -9.30 16.27
CA ALA A 76 -7.72 -8.19 16.60
C ALA A 76 -6.59 -8.60 17.56
N ARG A 77 -6.90 -9.39 18.60
CA ARG A 77 -5.87 -9.97 19.49
C ARG A 77 -4.96 -10.92 18.72
N ALA A 78 -5.52 -11.77 17.87
CA ALA A 78 -4.76 -12.69 17.04
C ALA A 78 -3.79 -11.93 16.12
N ALA A 79 -4.19 -10.81 15.52
CA ALA A 79 -3.30 -9.99 14.71
C ALA A 79 -2.05 -9.52 15.49
N VAL A 80 -2.24 -9.08 16.74
CA VAL A 80 -1.14 -8.67 17.63
C VAL A 80 -0.26 -9.87 18.00
N GLU A 81 -0.86 -10.97 18.44
CA GLU A 81 -0.13 -12.16 18.90
C GLU A 81 0.64 -12.85 17.78
N LEU A 82 0.04 -12.95 16.59
CA LEU A 82 0.66 -13.49 15.37
C LEU A 82 1.74 -12.56 14.80
N ASN A 83 1.86 -11.34 15.33
CA ASN A 83 2.79 -10.30 14.88
C ASN A 83 2.66 -10.06 13.36
N VAL A 84 1.43 -9.92 12.87
CA VAL A 84 1.19 -9.56 11.46
C VAL A 84 1.43 -8.07 11.23
N ASP A 85 1.62 -7.66 9.98
CA ASP A 85 1.83 -6.26 9.64
C ASP A 85 0.49 -5.50 9.50
N CYS A 86 -0.56 -6.18 9.03
CA CYS A 86 -1.83 -5.55 8.69
C CYS A 86 -3.04 -6.39 9.15
N LEU A 87 -4.02 -5.71 9.74
CA LEU A 87 -5.38 -6.22 9.99
C LEU A 87 -6.34 -5.62 8.98
N LEU A 88 -6.97 -6.47 8.17
CA LEU A 88 -7.99 -6.10 7.20
C LEU A 88 -9.38 -6.47 7.72
N GLY A 89 -10.37 -5.62 7.47
CA GLY A 89 -11.75 -5.84 7.84
C GLY A 89 -12.11 -5.47 9.28
N GLY A 90 -13.29 -5.91 9.70
CA GLY A 90 -13.93 -5.45 10.94
C GLY A 90 -14.84 -4.24 10.71
N THR A 91 -15.81 -4.06 11.61
CA THR A 91 -16.86 -3.02 11.52
C THR A 91 -16.92 -2.13 12.76
N ARG A 92 -16.14 -2.43 13.79
CA ARG A 92 -16.17 -1.76 15.11
C ARG A 92 -14.83 -1.09 15.40
N ALA A 93 -14.41 -0.20 14.52
CA ALA A 93 -13.06 0.36 14.56
C ALA A 93 -12.67 0.98 15.92
N GLU A 94 -13.55 1.79 16.52
CA GLU A 94 -13.31 2.43 17.82
C GLU A 94 -13.05 1.44 18.96
N GLN A 95 -13.60 0.23 18.84
CA GLN A 95 -13.51 -0.83 19.83
C GLN A 95 -12.28 -1.72 19.60
N VAL A 96 -11.90 -1.93 18.34
CA VAL A 96 -10.72 -2.69 17.94
C VAL A 96 -9.42 -1.91 18.20
N ILE A 97 -9.41 -0.59 17.98
CA ILE A 97 -8.20 0.26 18.10
C ILE A 97 -7.45 0.07 19.42
N PRO A 98 -8.07 0.11 20.62
CA PRO A 98 -7.36 -0.10 21.88
C PRO A 98 -6.65 -1.45 22.00
N THR A 99 -7.13 -2.48 21.29
CA THR A 99 -6.49 -3.80 21.25
C THR A 99 -5.21 -3.77 20.40
N LEU A 100 -5.20 -2.97 19.33
CA LEU A 100 -4.07 -2.86 18.40
C LEU A 100 -3.02 -1.83 18.82
N GLU A 101 -3.41 -0.78 19.56
CA GLU A 101 -2.55 0.33 19.98
C GLU A 101 -1.19 -0.09 20.61
N PRO A 102 -1.09 -1.18 21.37
CA PRO A 102 0.20 -1.65 21.91
C PRO A 102 1.16 -2.24 20.85
N SER A 103 0.73 -2.36 19.60
CA SER A 103 1.42 -3.05 18.51
C SER A 103 1.62 -2.16 17.27
N PRO A 104 2.54 -2.50 16.36
CA PRO A 104 2.71 -1.78 15.10
C PRO A 104 1.70 -2.20 14.01
N VAL A 105 0.67 -3.00 14.34
CA VAL A 105 -0.31 -3.52 13.36
C VAL A 105 -1.07 -2.37 12.71
N LEU A 106 -1.03 -2.31 11.38
CA LEU A 106 -1.81 -1.34 10.60
C LEU A 106 -3.24 -1.84 10.42
N TYR A 107 -4.22 -0.97 10.61
CA TYR A 107 -5.63 -1.34 10.64
C TYR A 107 -6.45 -0.74 9.50
N TYR A 108 -7.18 -1.62 8.78
CA TYR A 108 -7.97 -1.32 7.60
C TYR A 108 -9.41 -1.84 7.76
N PRO A 109 -10.28 -1.14 8.52
CA PRO A 109 -11.68 -1.55 8.70
C PRO A 109 -12.50 -1.48 7.40
N PHE A 110 -13.64 -2.19 7.41
CA PHE A 110 -14.64 -2.07 6.34
C PHE A 110 -15.43 -0.75 6.48
N PRO A 111 -15.53 0.08 5.42
CA PRO A 111 -16.48 1.17 5.38
C PRO A 111 -17.89 0.67 5.01
N GLY A 112 -18.92 1.35 5.52
CA GLY A 112 -20.33 1.03 5.26
C GLY A 112 -20.88 -0.10 6.12
N GLN A 113 -22.04 -0.65 5.71
CA GLN A 113 -22.73 -1.70 6.47
C GLN A 113 -22.43 -3.09 5.91
N ILE A 114 -21.80 -3.94 6.72
CA ILE A 114 -21.47 -5.32 6.33
C ILE A 114 -22.48 -6.31 6.91
N THR A 115 -22.93 -7.27 6.10
CA THR A 115 -23.84 -8.33 6.54
C THR A 115 -23.53 -9.68 5.92
N GLY A 116 -23.87 -10.76 6.63
CA GLY A 116 -23.79 -12.13 6.13
C GLY A 116 -22.37 -12.70 6.11
N HIS A 117 -22.26 -13.97 5.72
CA HIS A 117 -21.00 -14.67 5.48
C HIS A 117 -21.20 -15.53 4.21
N PRO A 118 -20.49 -15.27 3.09
CA PRO A 118 -19.46 -14.25 2.92
C PRO A 118 -20.01 -12.82 3.10
N SER A 119 -19.16 -11.92 3.60
CA SER A 119 -19.48 -10.52 3.90
C SER A 119 -20.00 -9.76 2.67
N ILE A 120 -21.18 -9.13 2.77
CA ILE A 120 -21.81 -8.30 1.73
C ILE A 120 -21.83 -6.84 2.17
N LEU A 121 -21.43 -5.93 1.29
CA LEU A 121 -21.48 -4.48 1.50
C LEU A 121 -22.84 -3.92 1.11
N LYS A 122 -23.52 -3.27 2.06
CA LYS A 122 -24.83 -2.64 1.89
C LYS A 122 -24.76 -1.13 2.11
N GLY A 123 -25.78 -0.44 1.59
CA GLY A 123 -25.94 1.01 1.71
C GLY A 123 -25.99 1.69 0.35
N THR A 124 -26.08 3.02 0.35
CA THR A 124 -25.86 3.83 -0.86
C THR A 124 -24.38 4.16 -0.99
N ILE A 125 -23.93 4.53 -2.20
CA ILE A 125 -22.55 4.99 -2.42
C ILE A 125 -22.22 6.18 -1.49
N ASP A 126 -23.15 7.13 -1.35
CA ASP A 126 -22.98 8.28 -0.45
C ASP A 126 -22.75 7.85 1.00
N ALA A 127 -23.59 6.94 1.53
CA ALA A 127 -23.46 6.47 2.91
C ALA A 127 -22.14 5.71 3.16
N ILE A 128 -21.70 4.91 2.18
CA ILE A 128 -20.41 4.19 2.27
C ILE A 128 -19.24 5.18 2.19
N THR A 129 -19.37 6.21 1.35
CA THR A 129 -18.37 7.27 1.16
C THR A 129 -18.22 8.13 2.43
N ASP A 130 -19.33 8.45 3.10
CA ASP A 130 -19.33 9.17 4.37
C ASP A 130 -18.66 8.32 5.47
N SER A 131 -19.02 7.03 5.56
CA SER A 131 -18.37 6.09 6.48
C SER A 131 -16.86 5.98 6.24
N ALA A 132 -16.41 5.92 4.98
CA ALA A 132 -14.99 5.92 4.62
C ALA A 132 -14.25 7.18 5.10
N ARG A 133 -14.87 8.36 4.95
CA ARG A 133 -14.30 9.63 5.40
C ARG A 133 -14.19 9.70 6.93
N GLU A 134 -15.21 9.22 7.63
CA GLU A 134 -15.24 9.17 9.09
C GLU A 134 -14.17 8.22 9.63
N LEU A 135 -14.15 6.97 9.17
CA LEU A 135 -13.19 5.96 9.60
C LEU A 135 -11.75 6.40 9.40
N THR A 136 -11.41 6.91 8.22
CA THR A 136 -10.03 7.37 7.94
C THR A 136 -9.67 8.70 8.61
N SER A 137 -10.61 9.33 9.32
CA SER A 137 -10.32 10.45 10.22
C SER A 137 -10.05 10.01 11.66
N THR A 138 -10.33 8.74 12.00
CA THR A 138 -10.14 8.18 13.34
C THR A 138 -8.67 7.80 13.58
N PRO A 139 -8.02 8.33 14.64
CA PRO A 139 -6.67 7.89 15.02
C PRO A 139 -6.62 6.37 15.26
N GLY A 140 -5.62 5.70 14.70
CA GLY A 140 -5.49 4.23 14.76
C GLY A 140 -6.06 3.50 13.54
N VAL A 141 -6.85 4.17 12.69
CA VAL A 141 -7.20 3.68 11.36
C VAL A 141 -6.14 4.13 10.35
N HIS A 142 -5.59 3.19 9.60
CA HIS A 142 -4.47 3.41 8.68
C HIS A 142 -4.90 3.39 7.21
N GLY A 143 -6.05 2.77 6.92
CA GLY A 143 -6.65 2.74 5.60
C GLY A 143 -8.03 2.08 5.66
N LEU A 144 -8.51 1.60 4.53
CA LEU A 144 -9.79 0.90 4.42
C LEU A 144 -9.62 -0.41 3.67
N ASP A 145 -10.39 -1.41 4.06
CA ASP A 145 -10.64 -2.61 3.27
C ASP A 145 -12.04 -2.46 2.66
N LEU A 146 -12.17 -2.36 1.33
CA LEU A 146 -13.45 -2.14 0.65
C LEU A 146 -13.89 -3.40 -0.09
N LEU A 147 -15.04 -3.95 0.30
CA LEU A 147 -15.68 -5.10 -0.36
C LEU A 147 -16.37 -4.72 -1.69
N ALA A 148 -15.61 -4.17 -2.63
CA ALA A 148 -16.10 -3.48 -3.83
C ALA A 148 -17.04 -4.33 -4.69
N TYR A 149 -16.67 -5.57 -5.04
CA TYR A 149 -17.52 -6.44 -5.86
C TYR A 149 -18.46 -7.34 -5.04
N ARG A 150 -18.55 -7.13 -3.72
CA ARG A 150 -19.64 -7.66 -2.88
C ARG A 150 -20.68 -6.58 -2.54
N PHE A 151 -20.64 -5.43 -3.24
CA PHE A 151 -21.67 -4.40 -3.25
C PHE A 151 -22.70 -4.67 -4.35
N ALA A 152 -23.99 -4.54 -4.03
CA ALA A 152 -25.07 -4.66 -5.00
C ALA A 152 -25.33 -3.30 -5.70
N GLY A 153 -24.46 -2.93 -6.64
CA GLY A 153 -24.59 -1.69 -7.41
C GLY A 153 -23.43 -1.45 -8.38
N ASP A 154 -23.22 -0.18 -8.73
CA ASP A 154 -22.12 0.26 -9.59
C ASP A 154 -20.80 0.28 -8.80
N ALA A 155 -20.04 -0.82 -8.89
CA ALA A 155 -18.77 -0.98 -8.19
C ALA A 155 -17.69 0.02 -8.64
N PRO A 156 -17.46 0.29 -9.95
CA PRO A 156 -16.55 1.35 -10.38
C PRO A 156 -16.82 2.71 -9.74
N THR A 157 -18.08 3.18 -9.77
CA THR A 157 -18.47 4.46 -9.18
C THR A 157 -18.28 4.46 -7.65
N LEU A 158 -18.60 3.35 -6.98
CA LEU A 158 -18.34 3.18 -5.55
C LEU A 158 -16.84 3.30 -5.24
N MET A 159 -15.99 2.56 -5.94
CA MET A 159 -14.54 2.54 -5.68
C MET A 159 -13.93 3.94 -5.81
N GLN A 160 -14.25 4.65 -6.91
CA GLN A 160 -13.79 6.01 -7.14
C GLN A 160 -14.24 6.97 -6.02
N SER A 161 -15.51 6.85 -5.59
CA SER A 161 -16.07 7.73 -4.55
C SER A 161 -15.39 7.52 -3.20
N VAL A 162 -15.16 6.25 -2.82
CA VAL A 162 -14.49 5.88 -1.57
C VAL A 162 -13.02 6.28 -1.59
N CYS A 163 -12.28 5.97 -2.66
CA CYS A 163 -10.88 6.38 -2.82
C CYS A 163 -10.71 7.89 -2.76
N TYR A 164 -11.63 8.66 -3.36
CA TYR A 164 -11.60 10.11 -3.31
C TYR A 164 -11.89 10.68 -1.92
N ALA A 165 -12.81 10.07 -1.16
CA ALA A 165 -13.20 10.55 0.16
C ALA A 165 -12.23 10.14 1.28
N SER A 166 -11.54 9.00 1.11
CA SER A 166 -10.60 8.44 2.06
C SER A 166 -9.37 9.32 2.28
N ARG A 167 -8.92 9.44 3.53
CA ARG A 167 -7.64 10.09 3.87
C ARG A 167 -6.45 9.13 3.84
N GLY A 168 -6.71 7.82 3.82
CA GLY A 168 -5.72 6.77 3.79
C GLY A 168 -5.84 5.86 2.55
N PRO A 169 -4.91 4.92 2.36
CA PRO A 169 -5.01 3.88 1.34
C PRO A 169 -6.31 3.09 1.43
N VAL A 170 -6.84 2.69 0.28
CA VAL A 170 -8.00 1.79 0.17
C VAL A 170 -7.53 0.51 -0.52
N ILE A 171 -7.69 -0.63 0.15
CA ILE A 171 -7.44 -1.96 -0.38
C ILE A 171 -8.78 -2.51 -0.87
N MET A 172 -8.83 -2.97 -2.11
CA MET A 172 -10.05 -3.55 -2.69
C MET A 172 -10.09 -5.04 -2.43
N ALA A 173 -11.18 -5.51 -1.84
CA ALA A 173 -11.41 -6.91 -1.56
C ALA A 173 -12.75 -7.38 -2.12
N GLY A 174 -12.90 -8.70 -2.13
CA GLY A 174 -14.13 -9.37 -2.49
C GLY A 174 -14.26 -9.64 -3.98
N SER A 175 -14.19 -10.93 -4.34
CA SER A 175 -14.54 -11.45 -5.67
C SER A 175 -13.76 -10.80 -6.83
N ILE A 176 -12.46 -10.61 -6.69
CA ILE A 176 -11.60 -10.14 -7.79
C ILE A 176 -11.03 -11.36 -8.52
N ASP A 177 -11.34 -11.50 -9.80
CA ASP A 177 -11.19 -12.77 -10.53
C ASP A 177 -10.74 -12.63 -12.00
N ARG A 178 -10.48 -11.41 -12.48
CA ARG A 178 -10.17 -11.13 -13.88
C ARG A 178 -9.48 -9.78 -14.06
N GLU A 179 -8.77 -9.63 -15.17
CA GLU A 179 -7.95 -8.45 -15.50
C GLU A 179 -8.76 -7.16 -15.51
N GLU A 180 -9.99 -7.16 -16.06
CA GLU A 180 -10.81 -5.95 -16.16
C GLU A 180 -11.17 -5.38 -14.79
N ARG A 181 -11.22 -6.23 -13.75
CA ARG A 181 -11.43 -5.78 -12.37
C ARG A 181 -10.17 -5.16 -11.78
N VAL A 182 -8.99 -5.74 -12.05
CA VAL A 182 -7.71 -5.21 -11.59
C VAL A 182 -7.46 -3.81 -12.20
N ASP A 183 -7.78 -3.64 -13.48
CA ASP A 183 -7.68 -2.36 -14.17
C ASP A 183 -8.61 -1.29 -13.58
N ALA A 184 -9.90 -1.62 -13.41
CA ALA A 184 -10.88 -0.72 -12.80
C ALA A 184 -10.54 -0.31 -11.35
N ILE A 185 -9.91 -1.22 -10.59
CA ILE A 185 -9.41 -0.94 -9.24
C ILE A 185 -8.26 0.09 -9.29
N ALA A 186 -7.30 -0.08 -10.21
CA ALA A 186 -6.19 0.85 -10.38
C ALA A 186 -6.69 2.23 -10.84
N GLU A 187 -7.62 2.26 -11.80
CA GLU A 187 -8.26 3.48 -12.29
C GLU A 187 -8.98 4.25 -11.17
N ALA A 188 -9.61 3.53 -10.24
CA ALA A 188 -10.26 4.14 -9.08
C ALA A 188 -9.29 4.79 -8.07
N GLY A 189 -7.98 4.52 -8.19
CA GLY A 189 -6.95 5.06 -7.30
C GLY A 189 -6.77 4.25 -6.02
N ALA A 190 -7.11 2.95 -6.04
CA ALA A 190 -6.84 2.04 -4.92
C ALA A 190 -5.34 1.89 -4.65
N ALA A 191 -5.00 1.55 -3.41
CA ALA A 191 -3.62 1.24 -3.01
C ALA A 191 -3.26 -0.23 -3.24
N GLY A 192 -4.25 -1.08 -3.49
CA GLY A 192 -4.01 -2.50 -3.72
C GLY A 192 -5.30 -3.28 -3.72
N PHE A 193 -5.15 -4.60 -3.84
CA PHE A 193 -6.28 -5.50 -3.88
C PHE A 193 -5.93 -6.90 -3.40
N THR A 194 -6.95 -7.63 -2.95
CA THR A 194 -6.81 -9.02 -2.48
C THR A 194 -7.31 -10.03 -3.51
N VAL A 195 -6.56 -11.11 -3.71
CA VAL A 195 -7.02 -12.30 -4.46
C VAL A 195 -6.61 -13.55 -3.71
N GLY A 196 -7.54 -14.48 -3.53
CA GLY A 196 -7.25 -15.82 -3.00
C GLY A 196 -7.88 -16.91 -3.83
N THR A 197 -9.19 -17.12 -3.65
CA THR A 197 -9.94 -18.22 -4.30
C THR A 197 -9.79 -18.25 -5.82
N ALA A 198 -9.81 -17.10 -6.49
CA ALA A 198 -9.70 -17.03 -7.95
C ALA A 198 -8.31 -17.48 -8.45
N ALA A 199 -7.23 -17.11 -7.76
CA ALA A 199 -5.88 -17.57 -8.10
C ALA A 199 -5.70 -19.07 -7.81
N PHE A 200 -6.25 -19.59 -6.71
CA PHE A 200 -6.24 -21.03 -6.44
C PHE A 200 -7.08 -21.86 -7.42
N SER A 201 -8.02 -21.23 -8.13
CA SER A 201 -8.93 -21.87 -9.07
C SER A 201 -8.55 -21.60 -10.54
N ASP A 202 -7.34 -21.13 -10.81
CA ASP A 202 -6.83 -20.82 -12.15
C ASP A 202 -7.76 -19.89 -12.98
N GLN A 203 -8.38 -18.90 -12.34
CA GLN A 203 -9.34 -18.01 -13.02
C GLN A 203 -8.67 -16.90 -13.84
N PHE A 204 -7.45 -16.49 -13.50
CA PHE A 204 -6.72 -15.51 -14.29
C PHE A 204 -6.03 -16.19 -15.48
N PRO A 205 -5.89 -15.52 -16.63
CA PRO A 205 -5.10 -16.07 -17.73
C PRO A 205 -3.63 -16.20 -17.30
N ALA A 206 -3.04 -17.37 -17.42
CA ALA A 206 -1.64 -17.62 -17.07
C ALA A 206 -0.98 -18.53 -18.11
N GLU A 207 0.36 -18.50 -18.17
CA GLU A 207 1.12 -19.34 -19.12
C GLU A 207 0.94 -20.84 -18.87
N ALA A 208 0.80 -21.22 -17.60
CA ALA A 208 0.50 -22.58 -17.16
C ALA A 208 -0.47 -22.56 -15.95
N PRO A 209 -1.18 -23.68 -15.68
CA PRO A 209 -1.97 -23.82 -14.45
C PRO A 209 -1.10 -23.84 -13.20
N GLY A 210 -1.64 -23.38 -12.08
CA GLY A 210 -0.99 -23.41 -10.77
C GLY A 210 -0.71 -22.03 -10.19
N VAL A 211 -0.53 -21.99 -8.87
CA VAL A 211 -0.47 -20.73 -8.12
C VAL A 211 0.71 -19.86 -8.51
N THR A 212 1.88 -20.44 -8.80
CA THR A 212 3.06 -19.68 -9.21
C THR A 212 2.80 -18.84 -10.46
N ASP A 213 2.23 -19.43 -11.52
CA ASP A 213 1.98 -18.70 -12.77
C ASP A 213 0.73 -17.80 -12.69
N GLN A 214 -0.26 -18.16 -11.87
CA GLN A 214 -1.35 -17.26 -11.50
C GLN A 214 -0.82 -15.99 -10.81
N VAL A 215 0.08 -16.14 -9.83
CA VAL A 215 0.70 -15.01 -9.12
C VAL A 215 1.48 -14.12 -10.08
N ARG A 216 2.32 -14.70 -10.96
CA ARG A 216 3.07 -13.92 -11.97
C ARG A 216 2.15 -13.15 -12.90
N SER A 217 1.07 -13.79 -13.34
CA SER A 217 0.09 -13.15 -14.20
C SER A 217 -0.58 -11.97 -13.52
N ILE A 218 -1.08 -12.15 -12.28
CA ILE A 218 -1.74 -11.08 -11.53
C ILE A 218 -0.76 -9.94 -11.22
N LEU A 219 0.51 -10.22 -10.88
CA LEU A 219 1.54 -9.19 -10.69
C LEU A 219 1.78 -8.39 -11.97
N THR A 220 1.82 -9.06 -13.13
CA THR A 220 1.98 -8.41 -14.44
C THR A 220 0.78 -7.52 -14.75
N MET A 221 -0.44 -7.99 -14.49
CA MET A 221 -1.67 -7.20 -14.65
C MET A 221 -1.67 -5.98 -13.72
N ALA A 222 -1.30 -6.17 -12.45
CA ALA A 222 -1.21 -5.08 -11.48
C ALA A 222 -0.17 -4.03 -11.93
N GLU A 223 0.98 -4.46 -12.44
CA GLU A 223 1.99 -3.55 -12.97
C GLU A 223 1.47 -2.77 -14.20
N ASN A 224 0.83 -3.44 -15.15
CA ASN A 224 0.25 -2.82 -16.33
C ASN A 224 -0.84 -1.80 -15.96
N ALA A 225 -1.76 -2.18 -15.06
CA ALA A 225 -2.84 -1.32 -14.58
C ALA A 225 -2.29 -0.09 -13.85
N ARG A 226 -1.28 -0.28 -12.98
CA ARG A 226 -0.58 0.82 -12.29
C ARG A 226 0.09 1.79 -13.27
N MET A 227 0.62 1.27 -14.37
CA MET A 227 1.27 2.06 -15.42
C MET A 227 0.26 2.80 -16.30
N ALA A 228 -0.92 2.23 -16.55
CA ALA A 228 -2.02 2.87 -17.25
C ALA A 228 -2.69 3.96 -16.42
N HIS A 229 -2.78 3.75 -15.10
CA HIS A 229 -3.46 4.63 -14.15
C HIS A 229 -2.52 5.11 -13.04
N PRO A 230 -1.53 5.98 -13.34
CA PRO A 230 -0.63 6.52 -12.33
C PRO A 230 -1.40 7.46 -11.39
N GLY A 231 -1.89 6.92 -10.27
CA GLY A 231 -2.58 7.69 -9.24
C GLY A 231 -1.72 8.78 -8.61
N LYS A 232 -2.32 9.64 -7.79
CA LYS A 232 -1.59 10.69 -7.06
C LYS A 232 -0.52 10.09 -6.15
N GLN A 233 0.71 10.59 -6.25
CA GLN A 233 1.84 10.14 -5.47
C GLN A 233 2.30 11.15 -4.40
N HIS A 234 2.91 10.62 -3.35
CA HIS A 234 3.69 11.35 -2.36
C HIS A 234 5.18 11.16 -2.64
N ILE A 235 5.84 12.20 -3.16
CA ILE A 235 7.23 12.13 -3.59
C ILE A 235 8.09 12.95 -2.62
N ALA A 236 9.01 12.29 -1.92
CA ALA A 236 10.00 12.98 -1.10
C ALA A 236 11.11 13.55 -1.97
N LEU A 237 11.38 14.85 -1.88
CA LEU A 237 12.49 15.51 -2.58
C LEU A 237 13.49 16.05 -1.55
N VAL A 238 14.71 15.52 -1.57
CA VAL A 238 15.79 15.85 -0.64
C VAL A 238 17.04 16.22 -1.44
N ALA A 239 17.78 17.22 -0.97
CA ALA A 239 19.07 17.58 -1.56
C ALA A 239 20.00 18.15 -0.51
N HIS A 240 21.28 17.74 -0.57
CA HIS A 240 22.35 18.45 0.13
C HIS A 240 22.51 19.86 -0.43
N ASP A 241 23.13 20.75 0.35
CA ASP A 241 23.23 22.17 0.00
C ASP A 241 23.85 22.41 -1.39
N GLY A 242 24.95 21.71 -1.70
CA GLY A 242 25.64 21.78 -3.00
C GLY A 242 24.84 21.21 -4.18
N ARG A 243 23.72 20.50 -3.94
CA ARG A 243 22.92 19.83 -4.97
C ARG A 243 21.55 20.44 -5.19
N LYS A 244 21.14 21.41 -4.38
CA LYS A 244 19.83 22.06 -4.45
C LYS A 244 19.55 22.75 -5.79
N ALA A 245 20.54 23.42 -6.37
CA ALA A 245 20.41 24.03 -7.69
C ALA A 245 20.17 22.96 -8.78
N GLN A 246 20.87 21.83 -8.69
CA GLN A 246 20.69 20.70 -9.60
C GLN A 246 19.30 20.07 -9.46
N LEU A 247 18.81 19.87 -8.22
CA LEU A 247 17.46 19.37 -7.97
C LEU A 247 16.40 20.34 -8.50
N THR A 248 16.57 21.65 -8.29
CA THR A 248 15.65 22.67 -8.81
C THR A 248 15.59 22.65 -10.34
N ALA A 249 16.74 22.54 -11.00
CA ALA A 249 16.80 22.39 -12.45
C ALA A 249 16.17 21.07 -12.93
N TRP A 250 16.32 19.98 -12.18
CA TRP A 250 15.67 18.70 -12.49
C TRP A 250 14.15 18.78 -12.37
N VAL A 251 13.63 19.38 -11.29
CA VAL A 251 12.19 19.62 -11.12
C VAL A 251 11.64 20.46 -12.27
N GLY A 252 12.36 21.51 -12.69
CA GLY A 252 11.95 22.33 -13.83
C GLY A 252 11.83 21.58 -15.15
N ARG A 253 12.67 20.55 -15.39
CA ARG A 253 12.56 19.69 -16.58
C ARG A 253 11.38 18.72 -16.54
N HIS A 254 10.86 18.41 -15.35
CA HIS A 254 9.82 17.41 -15.13
C HIS A 254 8.56 17.98 -14.45
N VAL A 255 8.39 19.31 -14.47
CA VAL A 255 7.29 19.99 -13.76
C VAL A 255 5.91 19.45 -14.14
N ASP A 256 5.69 19.18 -15.44
CA ASP A 256 4.43 18.65 -15.95
C ASP A 256 4.11 17.26 -15.35
N LYS A 257 5.15 16.44 -15.16
CA LYS A 257 5.02 15.08 -14.60
C LYS A 257 4.91 15.06 -13.09
N LEU A 258 5.42 16.09 -12.42
CA LEU A 258 5.32 16.27 -10.97
C LEU A 258 4.02 16.98 -10.57
N THR A 259 3.36 17.65 -11.51
CA THR A 259 2.09 18.34 -11.29
C THR A 259 0.99 17.32 -10.97
N GLY A 260 0.16 17.63 -9.96
CA GLY A 260 -0.87 16.73 -9.45
C GLY A 260 -0.39 15.75 -8.38
N HIS A 261 0.93 15.56 -8.21
CA HIS A 261 1.52 14.83 -7.10
C HIS A 261 1.77 15.75 -5.89
N LYS A 262 1.94 15.15 -4.71
CA LYS A 262 2.28 15.85 -3.48
C LYS A 262 3.77 15.69 -3.18
N LEU A 263 4.48 16.80 -3.17
CA LEU A 263 5.92 16.83 -2.95
C LEU A 263 6.22 17.11 -1.48
N VAL A 264 7.04 16.27 -0.85
CA VAL A 264 7.43 16.42 0.57
C VAL A 264 8.91 16.72 0.63
N CYS A 265 9.27 17.92 1.09
CA CYS A 265 10.63 18.41 1.04
C CYS A 265 11.13 18.82 2.41
N THR A 266 12.44 18.68 2.66
CA THR A 266 13.07 19.38 3.79
C THR A 266 13.03 20.89 3.59
N TRP A 267 13.12 21.66 4.69
CA TRP A 267 12.83 23.10 4.69
C TRP A 267 13.52 23.90 3.57
N GLY A 268 14.85 23.75 3.45
CA GLY A 268 15.63 24.49 2.47
C GLY A 268 15.23 24.14 1.04
N THR A 269 15.20 22.84 0.72
CA THR A 269 14.80 22.32 -0.60
C THR A 269 13.41 22.80 -0.99
N GLY A 270 12.43 22.63 -0.12
CA GLY A 270 11.05 23.02 -0.41
C GLY A 270 10.84 24.52 -0.52
N THR A 271 11.70 25.34 0.10
CA THR A 271 11.61 26.81 -0.04
C THR A 271 12.01 27.25 -1.44
N MET A 272 13.16 26.80 -1.97
CA MET A 272 13.57 27.16 -3.33
C MET A 272 12.62 26.60 -4.39
N LEU A 273 12.13 25.36 -4.20
CA LEU A 273 11.18 24.77 -5.15
C LEU A 273 9.86 25.53 -5.17
N LYS A 274 9.37 26.00 -4.01
CA LYS A 274 8.13 26.78 -3.94
C LYS A 274 8.27 28.18 -4.53
N GLU A 275 9.45 28.78 -4.43
CA GLU A 275 9.77 30.05 -5.10
C GLU A 275 9.85 29.89 -6.63
N ALA A 276 10.49 28.82 -7.11
CA ALA A 276 10.64 28.55 -8.54
C ALA A 276 9.37 28.02 -9.22
N PHE A 277 8.55 27.23 -8.50
CA PHE A 277 7.39 26.52 -9.02
C PHE A 277 6.20 26.63 -8.04
N PRO A 278 5.52 27.80 -8.00
CA PRO A 278 4.48 28.08 -7.01
C PRO A 278 3.25 27.19 -7.12
N ASP A 279 3.00 26.59 -8.29
CA ASP A 279 1.84 25.74 -8.56
C ASP A 279 2.00 24.28 -8.09
N LEU A 280 3.21 23.88 -7.67
CA LEU A 280 3.45 22.54 -7.14
C LEU A 280 2.94 22.41 -5.69
N ASP A 281 2.26 21.29 -5.39
CA ASP A 281 1.78 20.94 -4.05
C ASP A 281 2.95 20.50 -3.14
N ILE A 282 3.65 21.47 -2.55
CA ILE A 282 4.84 21.25 -1.72
C ILE A 282 4.53 21.36 -0.22
N LYS A 283 4.69 20.25 0.50
CA LYS A 283 4.76 20.20 1.96
C LYS A 283 6.21 20.32 2.43
N ARG A 284 6.49 21.34 3.24
CA ARG A 284 7.81 21.53 3.87
C ARG A 284 7.88 20.88 5.25
N LEU A 285 8.96 20.16 5.51
CA LEU A 285 9.35 19.58 6.79
C LEU A 285 10.47 20.42 7.43
N GLN A 286 11.03 19.97 8.55
CA GLN A 286 12.22 20.58 9.13
C GLN A 286 13.41 20.48 8.15
N SER A 287 14.46 21.25 8.40
CA SER A 287 15.74 21.06 7.69
C SER A 287 16.35 19.70 8.05
N GLY A 288 17.15 19.11 7.15
CA GLY A 288 17.87 17.86 7.42
C GLY A 288 18.64 17.90 8.75
N ALA A 289 19.43 18.96 8.98
CA ALA A 289 20.17 19.21 10.23
C ALA A 289 19.31 19.34 11.51
N ARG A 290 17.98 19.40 11.40
CA ARG A 290 17.02 19.44 12.52
C ARG A 290 16.10 18.21 12.53
N GLY A 291 16.49 17.14 11.84
CA GLY A 291 15.73 15.89 11.76
C GLY A 291 14.72 15.82 10.62
N GLY A 292 14.79 16.72 9.63
CA GLY A 292 13.88 16.69 8.47
C GLY A 292 13.94 15.38 7.68
N ASP A 293 15.14 14.79 7.55
CA ASP A 293 15.33 13.52 6.86
C ASP A 293 14.72 12.36 7.66
N GLN A 294 14.80 12.40 9.00
CA GLN A 294 14.11 11.45 9.89
C GLN A 294 12.58 11.60 9.81
N GLN A 295 12.06 12.81 9.59
CA GLN A 295 10.62 13.01 9.33
C GLN A 295 10.15 12.42 8.00
N ILE A 296 11.05 12.28 7.01
CA ILE A 296 10.76 11.56 5.77
C ILE A 296 10.87 10.07 6.03
N ALA A 297 11.90 9.63 6.75
CA ALA A 297 12.11 8.24 7.09
C ALA A 297 10.93 7.65 7.90
N ALA A 298 10.41 8.38 8.88
CA ALA A 298 9.18 8.00 9.58
C ALA A 298 7.99 7.83 8.62
N ARG A 299 7.89 8.69 7.60
CA ARG A 299 6.81 8.59 6.61
C ARG A 299 6.97 7.43 5.63
N ILE A 300 8.20 6.95 5.41
CA ILE A 300 8.45 5.70 4.69
C ILE A 300 7.88 4.53 5.51
N VAL A 301 8.15 4.50 6.82
CA VAL A 301 7.59 3.51 7.74
C VAL A 301 6.05 3.55 7.75
N ASP A 302 5.48 4.76 7.79
CA ASP A 302 4.02 4.97 7.75
C ASP A 302 3.42 4.82 6.34
N HIS A 303 4.21 4.46 5.32
CA HIS A 303 3.78 4.34 3.92
C HIS A 303 3.09 5.58 3.33
N SER A 304 3.44 6.76 3.85
CA SER A 304 2.94 8.05 3.36
C SER A 304 3.92 8.75 2.40
N ILE A 305 4.97 8.05 1.97
CA ILE A 305 5.88 8.40 0.88
C ILE A 305 5.98 7.22 -0.08
N ASP A 306 5.76 7.48 -1.37
CA ASP A 306 5.79 6.48 -2.43
C ASP A 306 7.15 6.36 -3.11
N VAL A 307 7.90 7.47 -3.17
CA VAL A 307 9.19 7.57 -3.87
C VAL A 307 10.05 8.59 -3.14
N VAL A 308 11.33 8.29 -2.99
CA VAL A 308 12.34 9.23 -2.48
C VAL A 308 13.28 9.61 -3.62
N ILE A 309 13.44 10.91 -3.87
CA ILE A 309 14.48 11.44 -4.75
C ILE A 309 15.42 12.25 -3.88
N PHE A 310 16.63 11.73 -3.69
CA PHE A 310 17.66 12.35 -2.88
C PHE A 310 18.87 12.69 -3.75
N PHE A 311 19.06 13.98 -4.05
CA PHE A 311 20.30 14.44 -4.66
C PHE A 311 21.36 14.63 -3.58
N SER A 312 22.04 13.52 -3.25
CA SER A 312 23.11 13.49 -2.26
C SER A 312 24.42 14.05 -2.86
N ASP A 313 25.22 14.65 -1.98
CA ASP A 313 26.57 15.10 -2.31
C ASP A 313 27.61 14.20 -1.63
N PRO A 314 28.26 13.27 -2.36
CA PRO A 314 29.23 12.35 -1.79
C PRO A 314 30.56 13.02 -1.44
N MET A 315 30.79 14.25 -1.89
CA MET A 315 32.07 14.96 -1.72
C MET A 315 32.09 15.86 -0.49
N THR A 316 30.96 16.02 0.21
CA THR A 316 30.92 16.80 1.45
C THR A 316 31.57 16.04 2.60
N GLU A 317 32.25 16.74 3.53
CA GLU A 317 32.95 16.15 4.71
C GLU A 317 32.05 15.27 5.59
N LYS A 318 30.73 15.32 5.41
CA LYS A 318 29.73 14.38 5.94
C LYS A 318 29.66 13.08 5.13
N ILE A 319 30.81 12.46 4.82
CA ILE A 319 30.91 11.19 4.06
C ILE A 319 30.21 10.03 4.82
N HIS A 320 29.91 10.23 6.11
CA HIS A 320 29.09 9.39 6.95
C HIS A 320 27.84 10.13 7.44
N ASP A 321 27.06 10.71 6.53
CA ASP A 321 25.78 11.31 6.92
C ASP A 321 24.86 10.20 7.47
N ALA A 322 24.79 10.12 8.80
CA ALA A 322 23.98 9.15 9.51
C ALA A 322 22.51 9.26 9.08
N ASP A 323 22.05 10.45 8.67
CA ASP A 323 20.70 10.66 8.17
C ASP A 323 20.51 10.04 6.77
N PHE A 324 21.49 10.15 5.87
CA PHE A 324 21.44 9.47 4.56
C PHE A 324 21.42 7.94 4.72
N ILE A 325 22.27 7.40 5.60
CA ILE A 325 22.33 5.95 5.88
C ILE A 325 21.01 5.47 6.50
N ALA A 326 20.47 6.21 7.47
CA ALA A 326 19.21 5.86 8.11
C ALA A 326 18.04 5.89 7.12
N LEU A 327 17.96 6.94 6.29
CA LEU A 327 16.90 7.09 5.28
C LEU A 327 16.97 6.00 4.21
N THR A 328 18.16 5.73 3.66
CA THR A 328 18.35 4.67 2.65
C THR A 328 18.08 3.28 3.24
N ARG A 329 18.51 3.02 4.48
CA ARG A 329 18.16 1.77 5.19
C ARG A 329 16.64 1.61 5.31
N LEU A 330 15.92 2.65 5.72
CA LEU A 330 14.46 2.56 5.85
C LEU A 330 13.76 2.41 4.50
N ALA A 331 14.25 3.08 3.45
CA ALA A 331 13.77 2.84 2.09
C ALA A 331 13.93 1.36 1.67
N VAL A 332 15.08 0.74 1.94
CA VAL A 332 15.33 -0.67 1.63
C VAL A 332 14.45 -1.61 2.48
N VAL A 333 14.34 -1.35 3.79
CA VAL A 333 13.54 -2.19 4.69
C VAL A 333 12.06 -2.19 4.32
N HIS A 334 11.53 -1.05 3.85
CA HIS A 334 10.13 -0.88 3.49
C HIS A 334 9.88 -0.94 1.98
N ASP A 335 10.86 -1.43 1.20
CA ASP A 335 10.82 -1.54 -0.26
C ASP A 335 10.32 -0.27 -0.98
N THR A 336 10.70 0.90 -0.45
CA THR A 336 10.33 2.20 -1.01
C THR A 336 11.36 2.63 -2.05
N PRO A 337 10.94 2.88 -3.31
CA PRO A 337 11.85 3.32 -4.35
C PRO A 337 12.63 4.58 -3.98
N ILE A 338 13.97 4.53 -4.13
CA ILE A 338 14.86 5.65 -3.83
C ILE A 338 15.84 5.94 -4.99
N ALA A 339 15.90 7.20 -5.41
CA ALA A 339 16.81 7.73 -6.43
C ALA A 339 17.88 8.61 -5.80
N CYS A 340 19.13 8.16 -5.79
CA CYS A 340 20.24 8.90 -5.17
C CYS A 340 21.06 9.76 -6.16
N SER A 341 20.63 9.87 -7.42
CA SER A 341 21.28 10.67 -8.46
C SER A 341 20.25 11.23 -9.47
N PRO A 342 20.59 12.29 -10.22
CA PRO A 342 19.71 12.82 -11.26
C PRO A 342 19.36 11.80 -12.34
N GLU A 343 20.32 10.97 -12.76
CA GLU A 343 20.08 9.96 -13.79
C GLU A 343 19.15 8.85 -13.28
N ALA A 344 19.30 8.42 -12.03
CA ALA A 344 18.37 7.50 -11.40
C ALA A 344 16.97 8.12 -11.28
N ALA A 345 16.88 9.41 -10.92
CA ALA A 345 15.62 10.13 -10.85
C ALA A 345 14.94 10.27 -12.23
N ASP A 346 15.72 10.52 -13.28
CA ASP A 346 15.24 10.52 -14.66
C ASP A 346 14.69 9.15 -15.06
N LEU A 347 15.35 8.05 -14.65
CA LEU A 347 14.83 6.70 -14.86
C LEU A 347 13.53 6.45 -14.10
N PHE A 348 13.34 6.93 -12.87
CA PHE A 348 12.04 6.80 -12.18
C PHE A 348 10.91 7.49 -12.92
N VAL A 349 11.16 8.73 -13.35
CA VAL A 349 10.18 9.51 -14.10
C VAL A 349 9.92 8.91 -15.48
N SER A 350 10.92 8.27 -16.09
CA SER A 350 10.82 7.65 -17.43
C SER A 350 10.24 6.24 -17.40
N ALA A 351 10.56 5.44 -16.39
CA ALA A 351 10.02 4.09 -16.19
C ALA A 351 8.51 4.14 -15.94
N ARG A 352 8.04 5.20 -15.26
CA ARG A 352 6.62 5.57 -15.17
C ARG A 352 6.00 6.12 -16.46
N LEU A 353 6.75 6.13 -17.57
CA LEU A 353 6.37 6.55 -18.91
C LEU A 353 6.81 5.56 -20.02
N LEU A 354 7.11 4.30 -19.70
CA LEU A 354 7.30 3.26 -20.74
C LEU A 354 5.99 2.85 -21.45
N THR A 355 4.95 3.69 -21.40
CA THR A 355 3.71 3.58 -22.17
C THR A 355 3.42 4.85 -22.98
N HIS A 356 4.41 5.34 -23.73
CA HIS A 356 4.13 6.00 -25.00
C HIS A 356 5.14 5.55 -26.06
N ARG A 357 4.80 4.48 -26.77
CA ARG A 357 5.23 4.33 -28.17
C ARG A 357 4.03 4.65 -29.06
N LYS A 358 4.29 5.53 -30.03
CA LYS A 358 3.38 6.03 -31.05
C LYS A 358 2.53 4.96 -31.72
#